data_AF-A0A8B5W8A8-F1
#
_entry.id   AF-A0A8B5W8A8-F1
#
_cell.length_a   1.000
_cell.length_b   1.000
_cell.length_c   1.000
_cell.angle_alpha   90.00
_cell.angle_beta   90.00
_cell.angle_gamma   90.00
#
_symmetry.space_group_name_H-M   'P 1'
#
loop_
_entity.id
_entity.type
_entity.pdbx_description
1 polymer ?
#
loop_
_entity_poly.entity_id
_entity_poly.type
_entity_poly.pdbx_seq_one_letter_code
_entity_poly.pdbx_strand_id
1 'polypeptide(L)'
;MTIDEILIYLKEAASEKFRKNIIKLGIPAEQTLGVSTAELRKFARKIPKEKDFLMQLWQTNYHECRILTVLALKPKDCNDQDINYLMDGIISWDLCDLLCKNILIKQKDFDHFIQSWINSDKLYFKRAAFTLIASTSTHASLTIAEIKNYLELIENYSDDERLLVKKAASWALRELGKTNLEAKKLAINTAETMQRQTSKPQQWIAKDALKELTVLVQAPGRSRLISAKSQMGKNA
;
A
#
# COMPACT_ATOMS: atom_id res chain seq x y z
N MET A 1 -22.17 -19.62 7.79
CA MET A 1 -20.75 -19.59 8.16
C MET A 1 -20.58 -18.67 9.35
N THR A 2 -20.14 -19.17 10.50
CA THR A 2 -19.92 -18.42 11.74
C THR A 2 -18.46 -17.93 11.84
N ILE A 3 -18.17 -17.04 12.80
CA ILE A 3 -16.79 -16.62 13.09
C ILE A 3 -15.95 -17.81 13.55
N ASP A 4 -16.51 -18.71 14.36
CA ASP A 4 -15.80 -19.91 14.83
C ASP A 4 -15.42 -20.84 13.67
N GLU A 5 -16.34 -21.06 12.72
CA GLU A 5 -16.06 -21.84 11.51
C GLU A 5 -14.95 -21.20 10.66
N ILE A 6 -14.92 -19.86 10.56
CA ILE A 6 -13.82 -19.13 9.90
C ILE A 6 -12.49 -19.33 10.63
N LEU A 7 -12.49 -19.23 11.97
CA LEU A 7 -11.26 -19.39 12.76
C LEU A 7 -10.72 -20.83 12.69
N ILE A 8 -11.60 -21.83 12.68
CA ILE A 8 -11.22 -23.23 12.47
C ILE A 8 -10.55 -23.37 11.11
N TYR A 9 -11.19 -22.87 10.05
CA TYR A 9 -10.62 -22.91 8.70
C TYR A 9 -9.24 -22.25 8.62
N LEU A 10 -9.10 -21.05 9.22
CA LEU A 10 -7.83 -20.32 9.20
C LEU A 10 -6.72 -21.06 9.95
N LYS A 11 -7.04 -21.73 11.06
CA LYS A 11 -6.08 -22.55 11.81
C LYS A 11 -5.63 -23.77 11.00
N GLU A 12 -6.55 -24.42 10.29
CA GLU A 12 -6.24 -25.57 9.42
C GLU A 12 -5.40 -25.15 8.19
N ALA A 13 -5.66 -23.97 7.64
CA ALA A 13 -4.91 -23.41 6.50
C ALA A 13 -3.58 -22.74 6.90
N ALA A 14 -3.31 -22.60 8.20
CA ALA A 14 -2.13 -21.92 8.70
C ALA A 14 -0.84 -22.71 8.42
N SER A 15 0.25 -21.99 8.15
CA SER A 15 1.57 -22.57 7.97
C SER A 15 2.59 -21.85 8.83
N GLU A 16 3.23 -22.58 9.75
CA GLU A 16 4.28 -22.02 10.62
C GLU A 16 5.47 -21.48 9.81
N LYS A 17 5.80 -22.14 8.68
CA LYS A 17 6.84 -21.63 7.74
C LYS A 17 6.43 -20.28 7.16
N PHE A 18 5.18 -20.14 6.72
CA PHE A 18 4.66 -18.88 6.20
C PHE A 18 4.61 -17.80 7.28
N ARG A 19 4.10 -18.15 8.48
CA ARG A 19 4.06 -17.29 9.67
C ARG A 19 5.43 -16.69 10.00
N LYS A 20 6.46 -17.53 10.12
CA LYS A 20 7.85 -17.09 10.38
C LYS A 20 8.35 -16.13 9.30
N ASN A 21 7.98 -16.35 8.04
CA ASN A 21 8.39 -15.48 6.95
C ASN A 21 7.72 -14.10 7.02
N ILE A 22 6.40 -14.03 7.22
CA ILE A 22 5.70 -12.74 7.29
C ILE A 22 6.08 -11.94 8.55
N ILE A 23 6.39 -12.61 9.66
CA ILE A 23 6.93 -11.93 10.86
C ILE A 23 8.28 -11.29 10.56
N LYS A 24 9.19 -11.98 9.86
CA LYS A 24 10.46 -11.40 9.41
C LYS A 24 10.28 -10.20 8.48
N LEU A 25 9.15 -10.12 7.77
CA LEU A 25 8.79 -8.98 6.92
C LEU A 25 8.15 -7.81 7.71
N GLY A 26 8.00 -7.94 9.03
CA GLY A 26 7.50 -6.88 9.90
C GLY A 26 5.99 -6.95 10.17
N ILE A 27 5.34 -8.10 9.95
CA ILE A 27 3.99 -8.36 10.45
C ILE A 27 4.07 -8.78 11.93
N PRO A 28 3.26 -8.21 12.84
CA PRO A 28 3.26 -8.60 14.25
C PRO A 28 3.01 -10.11 14.44
N ALA A 29 3.75 -10.74 15.36
CA ALA A 29 3.61 -12.17 15.64
C ALA A 29 2.33 -12.50 16.42
N GLU A 30 1.92 -11.56 17.27
CA GLU A 30 0.68 -11.63 18.04
C GLU A 30 -0.52 -11.65 17.09
N GLN A 31 -1.45 -12.58 17.33
CA GLN A 31 -2.69 -12.73 16.55
C GLN A 31 -2.51 -12.97 15.04
N THR A 32 -1.30 -13.34 14.59
CA THR A 32 -1.04 -13.78 13.21
C THR A 32 -0.97 -15.31 13.15
N LEU A 33 -1.85 -15.94 12.37
CA LEU A 33 -1.92 -17.39 12.23
C LEU A 33 -0.92 -17.94 11.21
N GLY A 34 -0.66 -17.21 10.13
CA GLY A 34 0.22 -17.63 9.04
C GLY A 34 -0.50 -18.24 7.85
N VAL A 35 -1.65 -17.68 7.44
CA VAL A 35 -2.37 -18.11 6.23
C VAL A 35 -1.90 -17.28 5.03
N SER A 36 -1.65 -17.94 3.89
CA SER A 36 -1.19 -17.24 2.70
C SER A 36 -2.24 -16.27 2.15
N THR A 37 -1.81 -15.12 1.62
CA THR A 37 -2.72 -14.14 1.01
C THR A 37 -3.51 -14.73 -0.17
N ALA A 38 -2.94 -15.69 -0.89
CA ALA A 38 -3.64 -16.40 -1.97
C ALA A 38 -4.84 -17.19 -1.43
N GLU A 39 -4.65 -17.91 -0.33
CA GLU A 39 -5.72 -18.66 0.33
C GLU A 39 -6.76 -17.71 0.93
N LEU A 40 -6.33 -16.62 1.59
CA LEU A 40 -7.27 -15.60 2.12
C LEU A 40 -8.13 -14.98 1.02
N ARG A 41 -7.57 -14.65 -0.15
CA ARG A 41 -8.35 -14.14 -1.30
C ARG A 41 -9.34 -15.16 -1.84
N LYS A 42 -8.98 -16.45 -1.85
CA LYS A 42 -9.87 -17.53 -2.26
C LYS A 42 -11.01 -17.69 -1.27
N PHE A 43 -10.70 -17.72 0.03
CA PHE A 43 -11.67 -17.93 1.09
C PHE A 43 -12.58 -16.72 1.31
N ALA A 44 -12.07 -15.50 1.12
CA ALA A 44 -12.87 -14.28 1.22
C ALA A 44 -14.11 -14.31 0.32
N ARG A 45 -14.12 -15.05 -0.80
CA ARG A 45 -15.32 -15.19 -1.66
C ARG A 45 -16.46 -16.01 -1.03
N LYS A 46 -16.16 -16.82 -0.01
CA LYS A 46 -17.09 -17.78 0.61
C LYS A 46 -17.67 -17.28 1.94
N ILE A 47 -17.05 -16.28 2.56
CA ILE A 47 -17.50 -15.76 3.86
C ILE A 47 -18.75 -14.87 3.69
N PRO A 48 -19.58 -14.71 4.75
CA PRO A 48 -20.69 -13.78 4.75
C PRO A 48 -20.25 -12.34 4.42
N LYS A 49 -21.14 -11.57 3.80
CA LYS A 49 -20.82 -10.26 3.18
C LYS A 49 -21.51 -9.09 3.85
N GLU A 50 -22.35 -9.38 4.83
CA GLU A 50 -23.07 -8.42 5.65
C GLU A 50 -22.04 -7.61 6.44
N LYS A 51 -22.15 -6.28 6.38
CA LYS A 51 -21.20 -5.37 7.01
C LYS A 51 -21.05 -5.67 8.50
N ASP A 52 -22.14 -5.87 9.23
CA ASP A 52 -22.10 -6.15 10.67
C ASP A 52 -21.32 -7.43 10.99
N PHE A 53 -21.48 -8.48 10.19
CA PHE A 53 -20.69 -9.71 10.33
C PHE A 53 -19.21 -9.44 10.10
N LEU A 54 -18.87 -8.67 9.06
CA LEU A 54 -17.50 -8.32 8.73
C LEU A 54 -16.84 -7.44 9.81
N MET A 55 -17.60 -6.54 10.43
CA MET A 55 -17.11 -5.74 11.56
C MET A 55 -16.89 -6.60 12.81
N GLN A 56 -17.74 -7.59 13.08
CA GLN A 56 -17.50 -8.57 14.15
C GLN A 56 -16.27 -9.44 13.86
N LEU A 57 -16.07 -9.84 12.60
CA LEU A 57 -14.88 -10.58 12.17
C LEU A 57 -13.60 -9.75 12.40
N TRP A 58 -13.62 -8.45 12.10
CA TRP A 58 -12.51 -7.54 12.40
C TRP A 58 -12.15 -7.48 13.89
N GLN A 59 -13.18 -7.47 14.75
CA GLN A 59 -13.03 -7.37 16.22
C GLN A 59 -12.36 -8.60 16.86
N THR A 60 -12.26 -9.72 16.14
CA THR A 60 -11.50 -10.89 16.60
C THR A 60 -10.00 -10.62 16.71
N ASN A 61 -9.53 -9.53 16.10
CA ASN A 61 -8.14 -9.05 16.09
C ASN A 61 -7.10 -9.97 15.43
N TYR A 62 -7.49 -11.16 14.96
CA TYR A 62 -6.62 -11.98 14.12
C TYR A 62 -6.26 -11.23 12.83
N HIS A 63 -4.97 -11.21 12.49
CA HIS A 63 -4.47 -10.56 11.29
C HIS A 63 -5.22 -11.04 10.04
N GLU A 64 -5.36 -12.36 9.89
CA GLU A 64 -6.10 -12.99 8.82
C GLU A 64 -7.58 -12.60 8.78
N CYS A 65 -8.24 -12.44 9.93
CA CYS A 65 -9.63 -12.01 10.01
C CYS A 65 -9.81 -10.55 9.55
N ARG A 66 -8.86 -9.66 9.90
CA ARG A 66 -8.85 -8.28 9.41
C ARG A 66 -8.59 -8.21 7.91
N ILE A 67 -7.68 -9.04 7.40
CA ILE A 67 -7.44 -9.19 5.95
C ILE A 67 -8.71 -9.69 5.23
N LEU A 68 -9.37 -10.73 5.76
CA LEU A 68 -10.63 -11.25 5.21
C LEU A 68 -11.73 -10.19 5.19
N THR A 69 -11.84 -9.40 6.26
CA THR A 69 -12.78 -8.28 6.38
C THR A 69 -12.58 -7.29 5.23
N VAL A 70 -11.35 -6.79 5.03
CA VAL A 70 -11.02 -5.83 3.97
C VAL A 70 -11.25 -6.41 2.58
N LEU A 71 -10.97 -7.70 2.37
CA LEU A 71 -11.22 -8.39 1.09
C LEU A 71 -12.71 -8.60 0.81
N ALA A 72 -13.56 -8.65 1.83
CA ALA A 72 -14.96 -8.95 1.71
C ALA A 72 -15.86 -7.71 1.74
N LEU A 73 -15.43 -6.63 2.40
CA LEU A 73 -16.14 -5.35 2.43
C LEU A 73 -16.32 -4.79 1.03
N LYS A 74 -17.48 -4.20 0.78
CA LYS A 74 -17.73 -3.41 -0.43
C LYS A 74 -17.35 -1.96 -0.13
N PRO A 75 -16.54 -1.30 -0.98
CA PRO A 75 -16.08 0.07 -0.73
C PRO A 75 -17.24 1.05 -0.51
N LYS A 76 -18.29 0.94 -1.33
CA LYS A 76 -19.48 1.79 -1.27
C LYS A 76 -20.30 1.65 0.03
N ASP A 77 -20.08 0.59 0.80
CA ASP A 77 -20.78 0.35 2.06
C ASP A 77 -19.97 0.90 3.27
N CYS A 78 -18.78 1.45 3.02
CA CYS A 78 -17.90 2.04 4.04
C CYS A 78 -18.01 3.57 3.99
N ASN A 79 -18.47 4.18 5.08
CA ASN A 79 -18.43 5.63 5.27
C ASN A 79 -17.14 6.03 6.02
N ASP A 80 -16.95 7.33 6.26
CA ASP A 80 -15.74 7.84 6.94
C ASP A 80 -15.58 7.33 8.38
N GLN A 81 -16.69 7.06 9.08
CA GLN A 81 -16.63 6.49 10.43
C GLN A 81 -16.10 5.06 10.39
N ASP A 82 -16.55 4.25 9.42
CA ASP A 82 -16.04 2.90 9.20
C ASP A 82 -14.56 2.94 8.82
N ILE A 83 -14.18 3.85 7.92
CA ILE A 83 -12.80 4.01 7.45
C ILE A 83 -11.88 4.39 8.62
N ASN A 84 -12.27 5.36 9.44
CA ASN A 84 -11.48 5.76 10.60
C ASN A 84 -11.36 4.63 11.61
N TYR A 85 -12.44 3.90 11.88
CA TYR A 85 -12.41 2.72 12.76
C TYR A 85 -11.47 1.62 12.23
N LEU A 86 -11.52 1.32 10.93
CA LEU A 86 -10.63 0.35 10.30
C LEU A 86 -9.17 0.83 10.34
N MET A 87 -8.92 2.12 10.06
CA MET A 87 -7.59 2.72 10.09
C MET A 87 -6.96 2.70 11.50
N ASP A 88 -7.73 3.00 12.54
CA ASP A 88 -7.27 2.94 13.93
C ASP A 88 -6.95 1.50 14.37
N GLY A 89 -7.57 0.49 13.75
CA GLY A 89 -7.28 -0.92 14.00
C GLY A 89 -6.09 -1.49 13.20
N ILE A 90 -5.39 -0.70 12.37
CA ILE A 90 -4.28 -1.22 11.57
C ILE A 90 -3.02 -1.37 12.43
N ILE A 91 -2.44 -2.58 12.39
CA ILE A 91 -1.22 -2.93 13.14
C ILE A 91 -0.08 -3.41 12.24
N SER A 92 -0.28 -3.43 10.92
CA SER A 92 0.69 -3.97 9.98
C SER A 92 0.65 -3.25 8.64
N TRP A 93 1.79 -3.27 7.94
CA TRP A 93 1.94 -2.55 6.68
C TRP A 93 1.16 -3.18 5.54
N ASP A 94 0.96 -4.50 5.54
CA ASP A 94 0.23 -5.23 4.50
C ASP A 94 -1.28 -4.98 4.63
N LEU A 95 -1.82 -4.91 5.85
CA LEU A 95 -3.21 -4.56 6.12
C LEU A 95 -3.50 -3.11 5.71
N CYS A 96 -2.58 -2.18 6.05
CA CYS A 96 -2.60 -0.79 5.58
C CYS A 96 -2.73 -0.72 4.06
N ASP A 97 -1.81 -1.39 3.36
CA ASP A 97 -1.78 -1.33 1.91
C ASP A 97 -2.98 -2.02 1.27
N LEU A 98 -3.48 -3.08 1.90
CA LEU A 98 -4.67 -3.80 1.45
C LEU A 98 -5.92 -2.94 1.57
N LEU A 99 -6.11 -2.22 2.69
CA LEU A 99 -7.24 -1.33 2.88
C LEU A 99 -7.21 -0.18 1.86
N CYS A 100 -6.03 0.40 1.62
CA CYS A 100 -5.85 1.44 0.61
C CYS A 100 -6.30 0.98 -0.78
N LYS A 101 -5.85 -0.21 -1.21
CA LYS A 101 -6.10 -0.75 -2.56
C LYS A 101 -7.51 -1.30 -2.75
N ASN A 102 -8.15 -1.81 -1.69
CA ASN A 102 -9.45 -2.45 -1.83
C ASN A 102 -10.61 -1.52 -1.52
N ILE A 103 -10.44 -0.57 -0.60
CA ILE A 103 -11.51 0.29 -0.09
C ILE A 103 -11.25 1.75 -0.42
N LEU A 104 -10.16 2.33 0.08
CA LEU A 104 -9.97 3.79 0.06
C LEU A 104 -9.83 4.36 -1.35
N ILE A 105 -9.01 3.76 -2.23
CA ILE A 105 -8.83 4.23 -3.60
C ILE A 105 -10.12 4.18 -4.45
N LYS A 106 -11.15 3.48 -3.97
CA LYS A 106 -12.45 3.34 -4.65
C LYS A 106 -13.51 4.28 -4.06
N GLN A 107 -13.17 5.07 -3.05
CA GLN A 107 -14.03 6.15 -2.56
C GLN A 107 -14.05 7.28 -3.59
N LYS A 108 -15.21 7.95 -3.71
CA LYS A 108 -15.40 9.03 -4.68
C LYS A 108 -14.42 10.18 -4.47
N ASP A 109 -14.11 10.49 -3.21
CA ASP A 109 -13.21 11.57 -2.82
C ASP A 109 -12.01 11.03 -2.00
N PHE A 110 -11.30 10.06 -2.57
CA PHE A 110 -10.18 9.45 -1.84
C PHE A 110 -9.00 10.40 -1.60
N ASP A 111 -8.87 11.48 -2.40
CA ASP A 111 -7.76 12.44 -2.27
C ASP A 111 -7.81 13.17 -0.92
N HIS A 112 -9.01 13.41 -0.37
CA HIS A 112 -9.18 13.96 0.97
C HIS A 112 -8.41 13.16 2.05
N PHE A 113 -8.33 11.82 1.92
CA PHE A 113 -7.55 11.01 2.85
C PHE A 113 -6.05 11.26 2.72
N ILE A 114 -5.54 11.48 1.51
CA ILE A 114 -4.13 11.83 1.28
C ILE A 114 -3.85 13.15 1.99
N GLN A 115 -4.63 14.20 1.70
CA GLN A 115 -4.43 15.54 2.28
C GLN A 115 -4.52 15.52 3.81
N SER A 116 -5.47 14.77 4.37
CA SER A 116 -5.68 14.70 5.82
C SER A 116 -4.61 13.91 6.56
N TRP A 117 -3.99 12.92 5.91
CA TRP A 117 -3.09 11.98 6.59
C TRP A 117 -1.60 12.18 6.25
N ILE A 118 -1.27 12.95 5.21
CA ILE A 118 0.11 13.12 4.75
C ILE A 118 1.03 13.72 5.82
N ASN A 119 0.49 14.53 6.74
CA ASN A 119 1.22 15.11 7.86
C ASN A 119 0.90 14.46 9.22
N SER A 120 0.33 13.24 9.22
CA SER A 120 -0.12 12.60 10.47
C SER A 120 1.05 12.05 11.30
N ASP A 121 0.98 12.26 12.61
CA ASP A 121 1.84 11.59 13.58
C ASP A 121 1.46 10.12 13.80
N LYS A 122 0.28 9.67 13.35
CA LYS A 122 -0.08 8.25 13.37
C LYS A 122 0.58 7.51 12.20
N LEU A 123 1.38 6.50 12.52
CA LEU A 123 2.23 5.78 11.54
C LEU A 123 1.45 5.26 10.33
N TYR A 124 0.34 4.54 10.55
CA TYR A 124 -0.40 3.92 9.46
C TYR A 124 -1.25 4.91 8.67
N PHE A 125 -1.66 6.03 9.27
CA PHE A 125 -2.33 7.11 8.55
C PHE A 125 -1.36 7.76 7.56
N LYS A 126 -0.16 8.15 8.01
CA LYS A 126 0.86 8.71 7.12
C LYS A 126 1.34 7.72 6.07
N ARG A 127 1.49 6.43 6.44
CA ARG A 127 1.75 5.37 5.46
C ARG A 127 0.64 5.28 4.41
N ALA A 128 -0.63 5.30 4.82
CA ALA A 128 -1.77 5.20 3.93
C ALA A 128 -1.81 6.35 2.91
N ALA A 129 -1.47 7.58 3.31
CA ALA A 129 -1.34 8.71 2.38
C ALA A 129 -0.36 8.40 1.23
N PHE A 130 0.87 7.97 1.56
CA PHE A 130 1.85 7.58 0.53
C PHE A 130 1.42 6.34 -0.26
N THR A 131 0.80 5.35 0.38
CA THR A 131 0.29 4.17 -0.32
C THR A 131 -0.84 4.51 -1.30
N LEU A 132 -1.70 5.49 -0.98
CA LEU A 132 -2.73 5.99 -1.88
C LEU A 132 -2.11 6.72 -3.08
N ILE A 133 -1.09 7.56 -2.88
CA ILE A 133 -0.32 8.17 -3.97
C ILE A 133 0.25 7.09 -4.89
N ALA A 134 0.94 6.09 -4.33
CA ALA A 134 1.50 4.98 -5.08
C ALA A 134 0.42 4.24 -5.89
N SER A 135 -0.70 3.92 -5.24
CA SER A 135 -1.79 3.13 -5.83
C SER A 135 -2.50 3.90 -6.96
N THR A 136 -2.70 5.21 -6.81
CA THR A 136 -3.35 6.05 -7.83
C THR A 136 -2.64 5.94 -9.18
N SER A 137 -1.31 5.98 -9.20
CA SER A 137 -0.50 5.84 -10.42
C SER A 137 -0.60 4.48 -11.12
N THR A 138 -1.23 3.49 -10.47
CA THR A 138 -1.45 2.14 -11.01
C THR A 138 -2.90 1.88 -11.43
N HIS A 139 -3.84 2.69 -10.93
CA HIS A 139 -5.28 2.51 -11.13
C HIS A 139 -5.90 3.57 -12.05
N ALA A 140 -5.25 4.71 -12.22
CA ALA A 140 -5.72 5.81 -13.05
C ALA A 140 -4.60 6.39 -13.92
N SER A 141 -4.99 6.98 -15.05
CA SER A 141 -4.10 7.84 -15.83
C SER A 141 -4.00 9.18 -15.13
N LEU A 142 -2.79 9.56 -14.74
CA LEU A 142 -2.51 10.86 -14.12
C LEU A 142 -2.00 11.85 -15.16
N THR A 143 -2.49 13.08 -15.10
CA THR A 143 -1.89 14.21 -15.79
C THR A 143 -0.52 14.53 -15.20
N ILE A 144 0.31 15.24 -15.97
CA ILE A 144 1.61 15.70 -15.48
C ILE A 144 1.46 16.66 -14.29
N ALA A 145 0.40 17.48 -14.27
CA ALA A 145 0.11 18.38 -13.17
C ALA A 145 -0.16 17.60 -11.87
N GLU A 146 -1.00 16.57 -11.91
CA GLU A 146 -1.25 15.71 -10.75
C GLU A 146 0.00 14.98 -10.29
N ILE A 147 0.82 14.49 -11.22
CA ILE A 147 2.11 13.86 -10.88
C ILE A 147 3.03 14.84 -10.16
N LYS A 148 3.15 16.08 -10.64
CA LYS A 148 3.95 17.12 -9.97
C LYS A 148 3.44 17.40 -8.55
N ASN A 149 2.12 17.52 -8.39
CA ASN A 149 1.51 17.74 -7.07
C ASN A 149 1.85 16.59 -6.10
N TYR A 150 1.73 15.34 -6.55
CA TYR A 150 2.10 14.20 -5.70
C TYR A 150 3.59 14.10 -5.40
N LEU A 151 4.46 14.46 -6.36
CA LEU A 151 5.91 14.51 -6.13
C LEU A 151 6.26 15.59 -5.09
N GLU A 152 5.60 16.75 -5.13
CA GLU A 152 5.76 17.81 -4.14
C GLU A 152 5.29 17.35 -2.74
N LEU A 153 4.17 16.64 -2.64
CA LEU A 153 3.73 16.04 -1.36
C LEU A 153 4.77 15.05 -0.82
N ILE A 154 5.38 14.22 -1.69
CA ILE A 154 6.43 13.29 -1.27
C ILE A 154 7.65 14.06 -0.77
N GLU A 155 8.12 15.06 -1.51
CA GLU A 155 9.27 15.86 -1.10
C GLU A 155 9.00 16.53 0.26
N ASN A 156 7.88 17.23 0.42
CA ASN A 156 7.61 18.04 1.60
C ASN A 156 7.31 17.24 2.87
N TYR A 157 6.73 16.03 2.77
CA TYR A 157 6.22 15.30 3.94
C TYR A 157 6.94 13.99 4.25
N SER A 158 7.99 13.65 3.51
CA SER A 158 8.72 12.38 3.69
C SER A 158 9.93 12.44 4.63
N ASP A 159 10.19 13.59 5.26
CA ASP A 159 11.15 13.68 6.37
C ASP A 159 10.58 12.97 7.61
N ASP A 160 10.75 11.65 7.65
CA ASP A 160 10.15 10.79 8.65
C ASP A 160 11.05 9.59 8.97
N GLU A 161 11.45 9.42 10.22
CA GLU A 161 12.37 8.34 10.59
C GLU A 161 11.73 6.95 10.60
N ARG A 162 10.40 6.86 10.62
CA ARG A 162 9.69 5.58 10.70
C ARG A 162 9.88 4.82 9.40
N LEU A 163 10.54 3.66 9.48
CA LEU A 163 10.90 2.84 8.31
C LEU A 163 9.69 2.51 7.40
N LEU A 164 8.52 2.22 7.99
CA LEU A 164 7.32 1.90 7.23
C LEU A 164 6.77 3.11 6.46
N VAL A 165 6.98 4.34 6.94
CA VAL A 165 6.63 5.56 6.21
C VAL A 165 7.65 5.79 5.08
N LYS A 166 8.95 5.71 5.36
CA LYS A 166 10.02 5.83 4.36
C LYS A 166 9.83 4.87 3.18
N LYS A 167 9.52 3.61 3.47
CA LYS A 167 9.26 2.59 2.44
C LYS A 167 8.05 2.93 1.56
N ALA A 168 6.99 3.50 2.14
CA ALA A 168 5.80 3.89 1.39
C ALA A 168 6.06 5.13 0.52
N ALA A 169 6.74 6.14 1.06
CA ALA A 169 7.14 7.34 0.30
C ALA A 169 8.07 6.99 -0.88
N SER A 170 9.08 6.14 -0.66
CA SER A 170 9.94 5.66 -1.74
C SER A 170 9.18 4.84 -2.78
N TRP A 171 8.25 3.99 -2.33
CA TRP A 171 7.40 3.25 -3.25
C TRP A 171 6.51 4.17 -4.11
N ALA A 172 5.89 5.19 -3.51
CA ALA A 172 5.09 6.19 -4.22
C ALA A 172 5.91 6.93 -5.29
N LEU A 173 7.11 7.41 -4.92
CA LEU A 173 8.03 8.08 -5.84
C LEU A 173 8.39 7.21 -7.05
N ARG A 174 8.65 5.91 -6.82
CA ARG A 174 8.95 4.95 -7.89
C ARG A 174 7.75 4.68 -8.78
N GLU A 175 6.55 4.53 -8.21
CA GLU A 175 5.36 4.22 -9.00
C GLU A 175 4.90 5.39 -9.89
N LEU A 176 5.01 6.63 -9.40
CA LEU A 176 4.78 7.83 -10.20
C LEU A 176 5.73 7.89 -11.40
N GLY A 177 7.03 7.64 -11.17
CA GLY A 177 8.05 7.66 -12.22
C GLY A 177 7.92 6.52 -13.24
N LYS A 178 7.12 5.48 -12.98
CA LYS A 178 6.85 4.39 -13.94
C LYS A 178 5.74 4.70 -14.93
N THR A 179 5.01 5.80 -14.76
CA THR A 179 3.82 6.08 -15.59
C THR A 179 4.19 6.36 -17.05
N ASN A 180 5.14 7.27 -17.30
CA ASN A 180 5.66 7.58 -18.63
C ASN A 180 7.07 8.24 -18.55
N LEU A 181 7.69 8.52 -19.69
CA LEU A 181 9.05 9.09 -19.75
C LEU A 181 9.17 10.48 -19.14
N GLU A 182 8.14 11.33 -19.24
CA GLU A 182 8.14 12.65 -18.62
C GLU A 182 8.04 12.54 -17.10
N ALA A 183 7.15 11.69 -16.60
CA ALA A 183 7.03 11.40 -15.18
C ALA A 183 8.30 10.78 -14.59
N LYS A 184 8.98 9.91 -15.34
CA LYS A 184 10.31 9.39 -14.96
C LYS A 184 11.30 10.53 -14.72
N LYS A 185 11.39 11.50 -15.64
CA LYS A 185 12.29 12.65 -15.51
C LYS A 185 11.94 13.48 -14.26
N LEU A 186 10.65 13.77 -14.05
CA LEU A 186 10.19 14.50 -12.87
C LEU A 186 10.52 13.78 -11.55
N ALA A 187 10.26 12.47 -11.49
CA ALA A 187 10.56 11.66 -10.31
C ALA A 187 12.06 11.57 -10.01
N ILE A 188 12.92 11.46 -11.04
CA ILE A 188 14.38 11.51 -10.88
C ILE A 188 14.82 12.88 -10.34
N ASN A 189 14.35 13.98 -10.94
CA ASN A 189 14.70 15.33 -10.49
C ASN A 189 14.27 15.57 -9.03
N THR A 190 13.09 15.07 -8.64
CA THR A 190 12.60 15.12 -7.26
C THR A 190 13.52 14.34 -6.33
N ALA A 191 13.87 13.10 -6.69
CA ALA A 191 14.78 12.26 -5.91
C ALA A 191 16.17 12.90 -5.76
N GLU A 192 16.73 13.48 -6.81
CA GLU A 192 18.02 14.18 -6.76
C GLU A 192 17.97 15.42 -5.86
N THR A 193 16.84 16.14 -5.85
CA THR A 193 16.63 17.28 -4.97
C THR A 193 16.56 16.84 -3.51
N MET A 194 15.75 15.83 -3.20
CA MET A 194 15.69 15.19 -1.88
C MET A 194 17.06 14.66 -1.41
N GLN A 195 17.89 14.16 -2.33
CA GLN A 195 19.23 13.68 -2.00
C GLN A 195 20.19 14.80 -1.56
N ARG A 196 19.98 16.04 -2.03
CA ARG A 196 20.78 17.22 -1.68
C ARG A 196 20.31 17.90 -0.39
N GLN A 197 19.13 17.55 0.13
CA GLN A 197 18.61 18.07 1.39
C GLN A 197 19.34 17.46 2.60
N THR A 198 19.16 18.04 3.79
CA THR A 198 19.83 17.61 5.03
C THR A 198 19.15 16.41 5.72
N SER A 199 17.89 16.12 5.39
CA SER A 199 17.13 15.00 5.97
C SER A 199 17.72 13.65 5.57
N LYS A 200 18.12 12.85 6.57
CA LYS A 200 18.56 11.47 6.35
C LYS A 200 17.43 10.58 5.82
N PRO A 201 16.17 10.69 6.29
CA PRO A 201 15.03 10.02 5.68
C PRO A 201 14.87 10.29 4.18
N GLN A 202 14.84 11.56 3.77
CA GLN A 202 14.64 11.94 2.37
C GLN A 202 15.81 11.45 1.49
N GLN A 203 17.05 11.56 1.97
CA GLN A 203 18.22 11.00 1.28
C GLN A 203 18.13 9.47 1.10
N TRP A 204 17.64 8.74 2.10
CA TRP A 204 17.44 7.29 2.01
C TRP A 204 16.38 6.96 0.95
N ILE A 205 15.25 7.66 0.98
CA ILE A 205 14.14 7.50 0.03
C ILE A 205 14.61 7.74 -1.41
N ALA A 206 15.34 8.83 -1.63
CA ALA A 206 15.93 9.19 -2.90
C ALA A 206 16.88 8.11 -3.44
N LYS A 207 17.83 7.67 -2.60
CA LYS A 207 18.80 6.61 -2.96
C LYS A 207 18.10 5.30 -3.30
N ASP A 208 17.05 4.93 -2.58
CA ASP A 208 16.27 3.72 -2.87
C ASP A 208 15.49 3.86 -4.20
N ALA A 209 14.87 5.01 -4.44
CA ALA A 209 14.10 5.28 -5.66
C ALA A 209 14.98 5.30 -6.91
N LEU A 210 16.13 5.97 -6.87
CA LEU A 210 17.03 6.13 -8.01
C LEU A 210 17.58 4.80 -8.53
N LYS A 211 17.77 3.78 -7.67
CA LYS A 211 18.19 2.42 -8.08
C LYS A 211 17.26 1.80 -9.13
N GLU A 212 15.96 2.09 -9.03
CA GLU A 212 14.95 1.57 -9.95
C GLU A 212 14.67 2.56 -11.08
N LEU A 213 14.43 3.83 -10.76
CA LEU A 213 13.99 4.86 -11.72
C LEU A 213 14.96 5.01 -12.89
N THR A 214 16.27 5.03 -12.61
CA THR A 214 17.30 5.25 -13.64
C THR A 214 17.34 4.18 -14.72
N VAL A 215 16.98 2.94 -14.37
CA VAL A 215 16.99 1.79 -15.29
C VAL A 215 15.63 1.50 -15.95
N LEU A 216 14.64 2.38 -15.77
CA LEU A 216 13.33 2.22 -16.41
C LEU A 216 13.38 2.54 -17.91
N VAL A 217 12.75 1.70 -18.72
CA VAL A 217 12.62 1.84 -20.17
C VAL A 217 11.18 1.63 -20.62
N GLN A 218 10.82 2.22 -21.76
CA GLN A 218 9.53 2.02 -22.41
C GLN A 218 9.59 0.76 -23.27
N ALA A 219 8.87 -0.29 -22.89
CA ALA A 219 8.83 -1.53 -23.67
C ALA A 219 7.61 -1.57 -24.61
N PRO A 220 7.73 -2.20 -25.80
CA PRO A 220 6.60 -2.42 -26.69
C PRO A 220 5.44 -3.14 -25.99
N GLY A 221 4.21 -2.66 -26.20
CA GLY A 221 3.00 -3.26 -25.63
C GLY A 221 2.80 -3.03 -24.13
N ARG A 222 3.61 -2.17 -23.48
CA ARG A 222 3.45 -1.80 -22.06
C ARG A 222 3.04 -0.34 -21.94
N SER A 223 1.98 -0.08 -21.18
CA SER A 223 1.54 1.29 -20.88
C SER A 223 2.44 1.99 -19.85
N ARG A 224 3.13 1.22 -19.00
CA ARG A 224 4.04 1.72 -17.96
C ARG A 224 5.46 1.29 -18.23
N LEU A 225 6.42 2.11 -17.80
CA LEU A 225 7.84 1.80 -17.89
C LEU A 225 8.18 0.57 -17.03
N ILE A 226 9.14 -0.21 -17.51
CA ILE A 226 9.62 -1.41 -16.84
C ILE A 226 11.14 -1.35 -16.68
N SER A 227 11.70 -2.16 -15.78
CA SER A 227 13.15 -2.25 -15.66
C SER A 227 13.77 -2.82 -16.93
N ALA A 228 14.83 -2.18 -17.43
CA ALA A 228 15.66 -2.69 -18.53
C ALA A 228 16.28 -4.07 -18.22
N LYS A 229 16.35 -4.44 -16.93
CA LYS A 229 16.86 -5.75 -16.50
C LYS A 229 15.82 -6.88 -16.63
N SER A 230 14.55 -6.54 -16.84
CA SER A 230 13.48 -7.53 -17.05
C SER A 230 13.58 -8.20 -18.42
N GLN A 231 12.98 -9.39 -18.58
CA GLN A 231 13.01 -10.12 -19.85
C GLN A 231 12.49 -9.28 -21.03
N MET A 232 11.41 -8.52 -20.83
CA MET A 232 10.86 -7.62 -21.85
C MET A 232 11.67 -6.34 -22.02
N GLY A 233 12.24 -5.80 -20.93
CA GLY A 233 13.00 -4.55 -20.95
C GLY A 233 14.35 -4.65 -21.65
N LYS A 234 14.92 -5.86 -21.77
CA LYS A 234 16.15 -6.10 -22.54
C LYS A 234 15.97 -5.93 -24.06
N ASN A 235 14.73 -6.00 -24.53
CA ASN A 235 14.36 -5.92 -25.95
C ASN A 235 13.72 -4.57 -26.31
N ALA A 236 13.78 -3.60 -25.39
CA ALA A 236 13.17 -2.29 -25.49
C ALA A 236 14.18 -1.21 -25.92
#